data_AF-A0A3A0UTJ9-F1
#
_entry.id   AF-A0A3A0UTJ9-F1
#
_cell.length_a   1.000
_cell.length_b   1.000
_cell.length_c   1.000
_cell.angle_alpha   90.00
_cell.angle_beta   90.00
_cell.angle_gamma   90.00
#
_symmetry.space_group_name_H-M   'P 1'
#
loop_
_entity.id
_entity.type
_entity.pdbx_description
1 polymer ?
#
loop_
_entity_poly.entity_id
_entity_poly.type
_entity_poly.pdbx_seq_one_letter_code
_entity_poly.pdbx_strand_id
1 'polypeptide(L)'
;MSEKEKMLAGDWYDANFDESLDAERMKAKDLCFELNHIKTSDKESRHTILTKLLNYEPKALELLSPFQTDYGYNIFLGERIFINHDCYFMDGGKRFIGDDVFIGPS
;
A
#
# COMPACT_ATOMS: atom_id res chain seq x y z
N MET A 1 -12.99 21.36 -4.17
CA MET A 1 -12.41 20.02 -4.08
C MET A 1 -11.57 19.97 -2.82
N SER A 2 -11.70 18.93 -1.99
CA SER A 2 -10.73 18.65 -0.92
C SER A 2 -9.36 18.35 -1.52
N GLU A 3 -8.30 18.41 -0.71
CA GLU A 3 -6.95 18.09 -1.21
C GLU A 3 -6.85 16.63 -1.69
N LYS A 4 -7.61 15.72 -1.06
CA LYS A 4 -7.77 14.34 -1.54
C LYS A 4 -8.45 14.25 -2.90
N GLU A 5 -9.50 15.03 -3.14
CA GLU A 5 -10.18 15.07 -4.45
C GLU A 5 -9.23 15.59 -5.54
N LYS A 6 -8.44 16.63 -5.25
CA LYS A 6 -7.40 17.15 -6.17
C LYS A 6 -6.32 16.11 -6.44
N MET A 7 -5.80 15.46 -5.39
CA MET A 7 -4.81 14.38 -5.48
C MET A 7 -5.29 13.27 -6.43
N LEU A 8 -6.54 12.82 -6.26
CA LEU A 8 -7.12 11.75 -7.07
C LEU A 8 -7.48 12.19 -8.50
N ALA A 9 -7.68 13.48 -8.73
CA ALA A 9 -7.87 14.07 -10.06
C ALA A 9 -6.54 14.30 -10.81
N GLY A 10 -5.39 14.19 -10.13
CA GLY A 10 -4.07 14.49 -10.69
C GLY A 10 -3.72 15.98 -10.71
N ASP A 11 -4.48 16.81 -9.99
CA ASP A 11 -4.20 18.22 -9.80
C ASP A 11 -3.13 18.45 -8.74
N TRP A 12 -2.54 19.64 -8.72
CA TRP A 12 -1.74 20.07 -7.57
C TRP A 12 -2.61 20.12 -6.31
N TYR A 13 -2.12 19.54 -5.23
CA TYR A 13 -2.78 19.48 -3.94
C TYR A 13 -1.77 19.73 -2.81
N ASP A 14 -2.26 20.18 -1.66
CA ASP A 14 -1.44 20.37 -0.47
C ASP A 14 -1.23 19.03 0.24
N ALA A 15 -0.17 18.32 -0.14
CA ALA A 15 0.18 17.06 0.49
C ALA A 15 0.64 17.22 1.94
N ASN A 16 1.26 18.34 2.28
CA ASN A 16 2.04 18.48 3.52
C ASN A 16 1.23 19.03 4.68
N PHE A 17 0.26 19.92 4.41
CA PHE A 17 -0.48 20.61 5.47
C PHE A 17 -1.97 20.24 5.51
N ASP A 18 -2.46 19.39 4.61
CA ASP A 18 -3.78 18.79 4.76
C ASP A 18 -3.76 17.71 5.85
N GLU A 19 -4.41 17.99 6.97
CA GLU A 19 -4.46 17.11 8.14
C GLU A 19 -5.09 15.73 7.83
N SER A 20 -6.04 15.69 6.88
CA SER A 20 -6.71 14.44 6.52
C SER A 20 -5.77 13.50 5.76
N LEU A 21 -5.03 14.03 4.79
CA LEU A 21 -4.03 13.27 4.05
C LEU A 21 -2.86 12.84 4.95
N ASP A 22 -2.46 13.69 5.91
CA ASP A 22 -1.43 13.32 6.87
C ASP A 22 -1.86 12.15 7.77
N ALA A 23 -3.06 12.23 8.35
CA ALA A 23 -3.61 11.15 9.17
C ALA A 23 -3.74 9.83 8.39
N GLU A 24 -4.15 9.90 7.12
CA GLU A 24 -4.22 8.73 6.25
C GLU A 24 -2.84 8.11 5.97
N ARG A 25 -1.81 8.95 5.75
CA ARG A 25 -0.44 8.46 5.57
C ARG A 25 0.12 7.82 6.83
N MET A 26 -0.07 8.45 7.99
CA MET A 26 0.41 7.89 9.26
C MET A 26 -0.21 6.52 9.53
N LYS A 27 -1.52 6.37 9.28
CA LYS A 27 -2.20 5.07 9.36
C LYS A 27 -1.54 4.01 8.46
N ALA A 28 -1.20 4.36 7.22
CA ALA A 28 -0.53 3.43 6.31
C ALA A 28 0.89 3.10 6.79
N LYS A 29 1.64 4.08 7.31
CA LYS A 29 2.99 3.86 7.88
C LYS A 29 2.96 2.94 9.10
N ASP A 30 1.99 3.11 10.00
CA ASP A 30 1.81 2.23 11.16
C ASP A 30 1.52 0.79 10.72
N LEU A 31 0.62 0.59 9.76
CA LEU A 31 0.33 -0.73 9.20
C LEU A 31 1.54 -1.35 8.49
N CYS A 32 2.31 -0.55 7.73
CA CYS A 32 3.58 -1.00 7.15
C CYS A 32 4.57 -1.41 8.23
N PHE A 33 4.69 -0.64 9.31
CA PHE A 33 5.55 -0.98 10.44
C PHE A 33 5.15 -2.30 11.07
N GLU A 34 3.86 -2.49 11.38
CA GLU A 34 3.33 -3.75 11.89
C GLU A 34 3.64 -4.92 10.95
N LEU A 35 3.29 -4.81 9.66
CA LEU A 35 3.55 -5.83 8.65
C LEU A 35 5.02 -6.25 8.60
N ASN A 36 5.92 -5.27 8.67
CA ASN A 36 7.36 -5.49 8.55
C ASN A 36 7.98 -6.18 9.77
N HIS A 37 7.28 -6.21 10.90
CA HIS A 37 7.71 -6.91 12.11
C HIS A 37 7.00 -8.24 12.34
N ILE A 38 6.00 -8.59 11.51
CA ILE A 38 5.38 -9.92 11.54
C ILE A 38 6.28 -10.91 10.80
N LYS A 39 6.52 -12.07 11.43
CA LYS A 39 7.26 -13.18 10.81
C LYS A 39 6.65 -13.56 9.46
N THR A 40 7.48 -13.76 8.43
CA THR A 40 7.01 -14.19 7.10
C THR A 40 6.19 -15.48 7.14
N SER A 41 6.48 -16.39 8.08
CA SER A 41 5.74 -17.64 8.27
C SER A 41 4.33 -17.45 8.83
N ASP A 42 4.03 -16.32 9.48
CA ASP A 42 2.71 -16.03 10.04
C ASP A 42 1.80 -15.40 8.98
N LYS A 43 1.30 -16.25 8.09
CA LYS A 43 0.50 -15.83 6.94
C LYS A 43 -0.81 -15.16 7.32
N GLU A 44 -1.45 -15.61 8.40
CA GLU A 44 -2.76 -15.10 8.82
C GLU A 44 -2.66 -13.66 9.35
N SER A 45 -1.69 -13.39 10.23
CA SER A 45 -1.45 -12.04 10.74
C SER A 45 -1.04 -11.09 9.61
N ARG A 46 -0.16 -11.54 8.71
CA ARG A 46 0.24 -10.74 7.53
C ARG A 46 -0.94 -10.43 6.63
N HIS A 47 -1.78 -11.41 6.32
CA HIS A 47 -2.99 -11.24 5.50
C HIS A 47 -3.97 -10.23 6.11
N THR A 48 -4.15 -10.28 7.43
CA THR A 48 -4.99 -9.33 8.17
C THR A 48 -4.50 -7.90 8.01
N ILE A 49 -3.18 -7.67 8.16
CA ILE A 49 -2.59 -6.33 8.00
C ILE A 49 -2.65 -5.87 6.55
N LEU A 50 -2.33 -6.74 5.58
CA LEU A 50 -2.41 -6.43 4.16
C LEU A 50 -3.83 -6.04 3.73
N THR A 51 -4.84 -6.75 4.21
CA THR A 51 -6.25 -6.43 3.92
C THR A 51 -6.65 -5.06 4.48
N LYS A 52 -6.18 -4.72 5.68
CA LYS A 52 -6.40 -3.38 6.27
C LYS A 52 -5.67 -2.27 5.50
N LEU A 53 -4.44 -2.55 5.07
CA LEU A 53 -3.58 -1.60 4.35
C LEU A 53 -4.13 -1.29 2.95
N LEU A 54 -4.52 -2.34 2.20
CA LEU A 54 -5.06 -2.22 0.84
C LEU A 54 -6.54 -1.83 0.81
N ASN A 55 -7.25 -1.97 1.94
CA ASN A 55 -8.70 -1.76 2.06
C ASN A 55 -9.54 -2.72 1.19
N TYR A 56 -8.99 -3.89 0.86
CA TYR A 56 -9.68 -5.03 0.27
C TYR A 56 -8.83 -6.29 0.46
N GLU A 57 -9.42 -7.46 0.26
CA GLU A 57 -8.71 -8.73 0.36
C GLU A 57 -7.96 -9.06 -0.95
N PRO A 58 -6.61 -9.09 -0.94
CA PRO A 58 -5.83 -9.42 -2.13
C PRO A 58 -5.89 -10.92 -2.44
N LYS A 59 -5.88 -11.27 -3.73
CA LYS A 59 -5.99 -12.66 -4.18
C LYS A 59 -4.65 -13.21 -4.64
N ALA A 60 -4.19 -14.27 -3.97
CA ALA A 60 -2.91 -14.91 -4.26
C ALA A 60 -1.75 -13.89 -4.32
N LEU A 61 -1.67 -13.03 -3.31
CA LEU A 61 -0.56 -12.09 -3.11
C LEU A 61 0.48 -12.74 -2.20
N GLU A 62 1.73 -12.77 -2.67
CA GLU A 62 2.90 -12.99 -1.82
C GLU A 62 3.68 -11.68 -1.79
N LEU A 63 3.85 -11.11 -0.60
CA LEU A 63 4.59 -9.88 -0.38
C LEU A 63 5.64 -10.12 0.70
N LEU A 64 6.89 -9.84 0.37
CA LEU A 64 8.02 -9.99 1.29
C LEU A 64 8.35 -8.65 1.94
N SER A 65 8.45 -8.66 3.27
CA SER A 65 8.82 -7.48 4.05
C SER A 65 10.35 -7.24 3.99
N PRO A 66 10.82 -5.98 4.06
CA PRO A 66 10.02 -4.79 4.32
C PRO A 66 9.28 -4.28 3.07
N PHE A 67 8.08 -3.72 3.28
CA PHE A 67 7.30 -3.03 2.27
C PHE A 67 6.85 -1.67 2.80
N GLN A 68 6.75 -0.70 1.91
CA GLN A 68 6.28 0.65 2.20
C GLN A 68 5.23 1.10 1.18
N THR A 69 4.30 1.93 1.63
CA THR A 69 3.35 2.66 0.78
C THR A 69 2.97 3.98 1.47
N ASP A 70 2.36 4.94 0.75
CA ASP A 70 1.92 6.20 1.36
C ASP A 70 0.51 6.11 1.91
N TYR A 71 -0.41 5.48 1.19
CA TYR A 71 -1.83 5.40 1.55
C TYR A 71 -2.32 3.95 1.61
N GLY A 72 -1.77 3.06 0.80
CA GLY A 72 -2.14 1.65 0.70
C GLY A 72 -3.42 1.43 -0.12
N TYR A 73 -4.50 2.14 0.22
CA TYR A 73 -5.81 1.99 -0.41
C TYR A 73 -5.87 2.44 -1.89
N ASN A 74 -4.82 3.10 -2.39
CA ASN A 74 -4.69 3.51 -3.78
C ASN A 74 -3.97 2.47 -4.64
N ILE A 75 -3.52 1.35 -4.05
CA ILE A 75 -2.93 0.23 -4.76
C ILE A 75 -4.02 -0.77 -5.12
N PHE A 76 -4.11 -1.09 -6.41
CA PHE A 76 -5.04 -2.07 -6.96
C PHE A 76 -4.23 -3.18 -7.62
N LEU A 77 -4.32 -4.36 -7.03
CA LEU A 77 -3.63 -5.57 -7.47
C LEU A 77 -4.62 -6.50 -8.17
N GLY A 78 -4.19 -7.07 -9.29
CA GLY A 78 -4.79 -8.26 -9.89
C GLY A 78 -4.55 -9.51 -9.04
N GLU A 79 -4.54 -10.67 -9.69
CA GLU A 79 -4.32 -11.97 -9.07
C GLU A 79 -2.91 -12.51 -9.35
N ARG A 80 -2.39 -13.35 -8.44
CA ARG A 80 -1.09 -14.03 -8.56
C ARG A 80 0.07 -13.03 -8.66
N ILE A 81 0.16 -12.18 -7.64
CA ILE A 81 1.18 -11.12 -7.56
C ILE A 81 2.27 -11.54 -6.60
N PHE A 82 3.51 -11.35 -7.01
CA PHE A 82 4.69 -11.51 -6.16
C PHE A 82 5.42 -10.17 -6.03
N ILE A 83 5.63 -9.72 -4.79
CA ILE A 83 6.35 -8.49 -4.47
C ILE A 83 7.53 -8.87 -3.57
N ASN A 84 8.75 -8.64 -4.06
CA ASN A 84 9.97 -8.96 -3.33
C ASN A 84 10.31 -7.85 -2.29
N HIS A 85 11.38 -8.08 -1.53
CA HIS A 85 11.86 -7.21 -0.46
C HIS A 85 12.10 -5.77 -0.91
N ASP A 86 11.97 -4.83 0.03
CA ASP A 86 12.39 -3.43 -0.10
C ASP A 86 11.64 -2.64 -1.19
N CYS A 87 10.43 -3.10 -1.56
CA CYS A 87 9.55 -2.37 -2.46
C CYS A 87 8.86 -1.19 -1.74
N TYR A 88 8.80 -0.04 -2.42
CA TYR A 88 8.02 1.13 -2.01
C TYR A 88 7.06 1.57 -3.11
N PHE A 89 5.76 1.49 -2.84
CA PHE A 89 4.72 2.02 -3.74
C PHE A 89 4.26 3.40 -3.25
N MET A 90 4.85 4.46 -3.82
CA MET A 90 4.39 5.83 -3.61
C MET A 90 3.04 6.05 -4.34
N ASP A 91 1.94 5.93 -3.62
CA ASP A 91 0.58 5.77 -4.15
C ASP A 91 -0.36 6.96 -3.86
N GLY A 92 0.15 8.20 -3.85
CA GLY A 92 -0.70 9.39 -3.89
C GLY A 92 -1.63 9.39 -5.11
N GLY A 93 -1.11 8.98 -6.26
CA GLY A 93 -1.92 8.58 -7.41
C GLY A 93 -2.18 7.06 -7.40
N LYS A 94 -3.34 6.66 -7.93
CA LYS A 94 -3.71 5.24 -8.02
C LYS A 94 -2.65 4.41 -8.76
N ARG A 95 -2.33 3.24 -8.22
CA ARG A 95 -1.42 2.25 -8.81
C ARG A 95 -2.22 1.02 -9.20
N PHE A 96 -2.15 0.64 -10.47
CA PHE A 96 -2.80 -0.56 -10.98
C PHE A 96 -1.72 -1.55 -11.41
N ILE A 97 -1.73 -2.73 -10.81
CA ILE A 97 -0.86 -3.85 -11.15
C ILE A 97 -1.78 -4.96 -11.65
N GLY A 98 -1.54 -5.43 -12.88
CA GLY A 98 -2.35 -6.48 -13.51
C GLY A 98 -2.08 -7.87 -12.92
N ASP A 99 -2.61 -8.91 -13.56
CA ASP A 99 -2.42 -10.30 -13.14
C ASP A 99 -1.02 -10.83 -13.49
N ASP A 100 -0.58 -11.87 -12.76
CA ASP A 100 0.67 -12.61 -13.05
C ASP A 100 1.95 -11.74 -13.03
N VAL A 101 2.00 -10.75 -12.13
CA VAL A 101 3.12 -9.81 -12.03
C VAL A 101 4.12 -10.23 -10.94
N PHE A 102 5.40 -10.22 -11.30
CA PHE A 102 6.53 -10.42 -10.40
C PHE A 102 7.37 -9.14 -10.32
N ILE A 103 7.48 -8.56 -9.11
CA ILE A 103 8.24 -7.34 -8.83
C ILE A 103 9.50 -7.74 -8.07
N GLY A 104 10.67 -7.41 -8.62
CA GLY A 104 11.98 -7.71 -8.04
C GLY A 104 12.34 -6.84 -6.82
N PRO A 105 13.45 -7.15 -6.13
CA PRO A 105 13.88 -6.39 -4.96
C PRO A 105 14.63 -5.10 -5.35
N SER A 106 14.83 -4.22 -4.37
CA SER A 106 15.69 -3.03 -4.46
C SER A 106 16.84 -3.06 -3.46
#